data_AF-A0A963JTL7-F1
#
_entry.id   AF-A0A963JTL7-F1
#
_cell.length_a   1.000
_cell.length_b   1.000
_cell.length_c   1.000
_cell.angle_alpha   90.00
_cell.angle_beta   90.00
_cell.angle_gamma   90.00
#
_symmetry.space_group_name_H-M   'P 1'
#
loop_
_entity.id
_entity.type
_entity.pdbx_description
1 polymer ?
#
loop_
_entity_poly.entity_id
_entity_poly.type
_entity_poly.pdbx_seq_one_letter_code
_entity_poly.pdbx_strand_id
1 'polypeptide(L)' 'WEDYMVRDRIPAAATCDTSALQRNLAFGKKYKITGTPTLIFADGSRVPGAIPAKDVEKRLGEPAASN' A
#
# COMPACT_ATOMS: atom_id res chain seq x y z
N TRP A 1 -0.20 -0.85 -14.44
CA TRP A 1 -0.32 0.01 -13.24
C TRP A 1 0.27 1.39 -13.53
N GLU A 2 1.49 1.49 -14.06
CA GLU A 2 2.11 2.77 -14.46
C GLU A 2 1.24 3.59 -15.41
N ASP A 3 0.65 2.96 -16.42
CA ASP A 3 -0.25 3.62 -17.35
C ASP A 3 -1.41 4.34 -16.65
N TYR A 4 -1.96 3.72 -15.61
CA TYR A 4 -3.06 4.30 -14.84
C TYR A 4 -2.58 5.35 -13.83
N MET A 5 -1.46 5.10 -13.14
CA MET A 5 -0.99 5.95 -12.03
C MET A 5 -0.10 7.13 -12.45
N VAL A 6 0.59 7.04 -13.59
CA VAL A 6 1.60 8.01 -14.05
C VAL A 6 1.22 8.63 -15.40
N ARG A 7 0.47 7.90 -16.23
CA ARG A 7 0.15 8.31 -17.61
C ARG A 7 -1.35 8.55 -17.84
N ASP A 8 -2.14 8.61 -16.77
CA ASP A 8 -3.59 8.88 -16.76
C ASP A 8 -4.42 8.05 -17.76
N ARG A 9 -3.97 6.83 -18.06
CA ARG A 9 -4.66 5.90 -18.97
C ARG A 9 -5.54 4.95 -18.19
N ILE A 10 -6.85 5.10 -18.39
CA ILE A 10 -7.86 4.20 -17.80
C ILE A 10 -7.73 2.80 -18.42
N PRO A 11 -7.61 1.73 -17.60
CA PRO A 11 -7.62 0.36 -18.09
C PRO A 11 -8.94 0.01 -18.78
N ALA A 12 -8.89 -0.82 -19.82
CA ALA A 12 -10.09 -1.36 -20.42
C ALA A 12 -10.91 -2.18 -19.42
N ALA A 13 -12.24 -2.12 -19.54
CA ALA A 13 -13.13 -2.95 -18.73
C ALA A 13 -12.87 -4.43 -19.01
N ALA A 14 -12.80 -5.23 -17.95
CA ALA A 14 -12.55 -6.66 -18.03
C ALA A 14 -13.27 -7.40 -16.90
N THR A 15 -13.56 -8.68 -17.12
CA THR A 15 -13.95 -9.62 -16.07
C THR A 15 -12.71 -10.41 -15.65
N CYS A 16 -12.38 -10.38 -14.36
CA CYS A 16 -11.21 -11.04 -13.80
C CYS A 16 -11.48 -11.59 -12.39
N ASP A 17 -10.60 -12.46 -11.91
CA ASP A 17 -10.64 -12.90 -10.51
C ASP A 17 -10.34 -11.73 -9.56
N THR A 18 -11.26 -11.46 -8.63
CA THR A 18 -11.16 -10.40 -7.63
C THR A 18 -10.84 -10.92 -6.23
N SER A 19 -10.51 -12.21 -6.07
CA SER A 19 -10.18 -12.84 -4.78
C SER A 19 -9.08 -12.10 -4.02
N ALA A 20 -8.08 -11.58 -4.74
CA ALA A 20 -6.99 -10.80 -4.16
C ALA A 20 -7.48 -9.48 -3.52
N LEU A 21 -8.46 -8.81 -4.15
CA LEU A 21 -9.04 -7.58 -3.61
C LEU A 21 -9.83 -7.86 -2.33
N GLN A 22 -10.60 -8.96 -2.32
CA GLN A 22 -11.37 -9.37 -1.13
C GLN A 22 -10.45 -9.73 0.04
N ARG A 23 -9.36 -10.45 -0.23
CA ARG A 23 -8.32 -10.77 0.77
C ARG A 23 -7.70 -9.51 1.36
N ASN A 24 -7.37 -8.52 0.53
CA ASN A 24 -6.77 -7.26 0.98
C ASN A 24 -7.78 -6.41 1.79
N LEU A 25 -9.05 -6.40 1.40
CA LEU A 25 -10.11 -5.72 2.14
C LEU A 25 -10.32 -6.35 3.53
N ALA A 26 -10.34 -7.68 3.61
CA ALA A 26 -10.43 -8.40 4.88
C ALA A 26 -9.22 -8.12 5.78
N PHE A 27 -8.02 -8.07 5.22
CA PHE A 27 -6.80 -7.67 5.93
C PHE A 27 -6.95 -6.26 6.51
N GLY A 28 -7.36 -5.27 5.70
CA GLY A 28 -7.56 -3.89 6.16
C GLY A 28 -8.54 -3.79 7.33
N LYS A 29 -9.67 -4.50 7.24
CA LYS A 29 -10.67 -4.58 8.33
C LYS A 29 -10.08 -5.21 9.60
N LYS A 30 -9.39 -6.35 9.47
CA LYS A 30 -8.77 -7.07 10.60
C LYS A 30 -7.78 -6.20 11.36
N TYR A 31 -6.97 -5.42 10.65
CA TYR A 31 -5.91 -4.58 11.24
C TYR A 31 -6.32 -3.11 11.46
N LYS A 32 -7.61 -2.78 11.29
CA LYS A 32 -8.18 -1.45 11.48
C LYS A 32 -7.47 -0.37 10.64
N ILE A 33 -7.19 -0.68 9.37
CA ILE A 33 -6.72 0.30 8.40
C ILE A 33 -7.93 1.13 7.96
N THR A 34 -8.04 2.37 8.45
CA THR A 34 -9.23 3.23 8.27
C THR A 34 -9.01 4.36 7.26
N GLY A 35 -7.81 4.50 6.69
CA GLY A 35 -7.48 5.56 5.74
C GLY A 35 -6.47 5.11 4.70
N THR A 36 -6.50 5.78 3.54
CA THR A 36 -5.53 5.57 2.46
C THR A 36 -4.83 6.90 2.11
N PRO A 37 -3.51 6.90 1.86
CA PRO A 37 -2.61 5.74 2.00
C PRO A 37 -2.37 5.37 3.47
N THR A 38 -2.01 4.11 3.72
CA THR A 38 -1.41 3.63 4.98
C THR A 38 -0.18 2.83 4.61
N LEU A 39 0.98 3.22 5.13
CA LEU A 39 2.26 2.57 4.86
C LEU A 39 2.57 1.56 5.97
N ILE A 40 3.07 0.37 5.59
CA ILE A 40 3.57 -0.66 6.50
C ILE A 40 5.00 -0.97 6.05
N PHE A 41 5.97 -0.73 6.92
CA PHE A 41 7.40 -0.91 6.63
C PHE A 41 7.87 -2.32 6.99
N ALA A 42 9.05 -2.71 6.52
CA ALA A 42 9.59 -4.06 6.70
C ALA A 42 9.87 -4.43 8.17
N ASP A 43 10.09 -3.42 9.02
CA ASP A 43 10.22 -3.56 10.47
C ASP A 43 8.87 -3.75 11.20
N GLY A 44 7.75 -3.74 10.45
CA GLY A 44 6.40 -3.83 10.99
C GLY A 44 5.83 -2.50 11.50
N SER A 45 6.59 -1.40 11.46
CA SER A 45 6.08 -0.08 11.77
C SER A 45 5.04 0.36 10.74
N ARG A 46 4.06 1.17 11.18
CA ARG A 46 2.98 1.67 10.33
C ARG A 46 2.81 3.17 10.43
N VAL A 47 2.51 3.80 9.30
CA VAL A 47 2.20 5.22 9.21
C VAL A 47 0.81 5.37 8.57
N PRO A 48 -0.20 5.86 9.30
CA PRO A 48 -1.47 6.23 8.71
C PRO A 48 -1.33 7.56 7.96
N GLY A 49 -1.81 7.60 6.72
CA GLY A 49 -1.77 8.80 5.89
C GLY A 49 -0.49 8.97 5.06
N ALA A 50 -0.51 9.98 4.21
CA ALA A 50 0.63 10.35 3.40
C ALA A 50 1.68 11.09 4.22
N ILE A 51 2.96 10.84 3.91
CA ILE A 51 4.11 11.55 4.48
C ILE A 51 5.04 12.03 3.35
N PRO A 52 5.91 13.03 3.59
CA PRO A 52 6.89 13.49 2.61
C PRO A 52 7.78 12.36 2.10
N ALA A 53 8.16 12.41 0.82
CA ALA A 53 9.02 11.39 0.20
C ALA A 53 10.32 11.15 0.98
N LYS A 54 10.98 12.20 1.46
CA LYS A 54 12.18 12.10 2.30
C LYS A 54 12.01 11.21 3.54
N ASP A 55 10.80 11.21 4.13
CA ASP A 55 10.51 10.44 5.34
C ASP A 55 10.19 8.98 4.99
N VAL A 56 9.62 8.74 3.79
CA VAL A 56 9.48 7.39 3.23
C VAL A 56 10.86 6.78 2.96
N GLU A 57 11.71 7.48 2.21
CA GLU A 57 13.05 6.99 1.85
C GLU A 57 13.90 6.70 3.08
N LYS A 58 13.84 7.56 4.09
CA LYS A 58 14.53 7.34 5.37
C LYS A 58 14.13 6.00 6.00
N ARG A 59 12.82 5.70 6.06
CA ARG A 59 12.29 4.48 6.67
C ARG A 59 12.51 3.23 5.81
N LEU A 60 12.58 3.38 4.49
CA LEU A 60 12.92 2.27 3.59
C LEU A 60 14.41 1.90 3.63
N GLY A 61 15.27 2.86 3.94
CA GLY A 61 16.71 2.63 4.12
C GLY A 61 17.09 2.04 5.49
N GLU A 62 16.17 1.99 6.45
CA GLU A 62 16.39 1.34 7.74
C GLU A 62 16.35 -0.19 7.57
N PRO A 63 17.35 -0.94 8.06
CA PRO A 63 17.36 -2.39 7.95
C PRO A 63 16.16 -2.99 8.70
N ALA A 64 15.49 -3.97 8.08
CA ALA A 64 14.37 -4.67 8.70
C ALA A 64 14.80 -5.24 10.06
N ALA A 65 14.03 -4.95 11.11
CA ALA A 65 14.28 -5.47 12.45
C ALA A 65 14.39 -7.01 12.38
N SER A 66 15.57 -7.53 12.74
CA SER A 66 15.82 -8.96 12.84
C SER A 66 15.05 -9.47 14.06
N ASN A 67 13.97 -10.21 13.81
CA ASN A 67 13.33 -11.04 14.84
C ASN A 67 13.90 -12.46 14.79
#